data_AF-A0A3D0D2Y7-F1
#
_entry.id   AF-A0A3D0D2Y7-F1
#
_cell.length_a   1.000
_cell.length_b   1.000
_cell.length_c   1.000
_cell.angle_alpha   90.00
_cell.angle_beta   90.00
_cell.angle_gamma   90.00
#
_symmetry.space_group_name_H-M   'P 1'
#
loop_
_entity.id
_entity.type
_entity.pdbx_description
1 polymer ?
#
loop_
_entity_poly.entity_id
_entity_poly.type
_entity_poly.pdbx_seq_one_letter_code
_entity_poly.pdbx_strand_id
1 'polypeptide(L)' 'MVVTTLMTRCSLARTRGRAELARLMSADYGGIVVSDCHRVYLHLDLGKRQLCWAHLKQDILGYQQSG' A
#
# COMPACT_ATOMS: atom_id res chain seq x y z
N MET A 1 -17.93 22.43 -0.94
CA MET A 1 -16.52 22.33 -1.37
C MET A 1 -15.77 21.57 -0.28
N VAL A 2 -15.50 20.28 -0.46
CA VAL A 2 -14.67 19.50 0.49
C VAL A 2 -13.23 19.66 0.03
N VAL A 3 -12.47 20.47 0.76
CA VAL A 3 -11.00 20.52 0.61
C VAL A 3 -10.45 19.41 1.48
N THR A 4 -10.01 18.31 0.86
CA THR A 4 -9.22 17.31 1.56
C THR A 4 -7.79 17.84 1.66
N THR A 5 -7.30 18.05 2.88
CA THR A 5 -5.89 18.36 3.10
C THR A 5 -5.05 17.21 2.55
N LEU A 6 -4.33 17.46 1.45
CA LEU A 6 -3.38 16.50 0.89
C LEU A 6 -2.08 16.58 1.70
N MET A 7 -1.67 15.45 2.27
CA MET A 7 -0.42 15.31 3.01
C MET A 7 0.37 14.15 2.43
N THR A 8 1.67 14.35 2.23
CA THR A 8 2.59 13.30 1.84
C THR A 8 3.53 13.02 3.00
N ARG A 9 3.52 11.78 3.49
CA ARG A 9 4.45 11.31 4.52
C ARG A 9 5.36 10.25 3.91
N CYS A 10 6.66 10.47 4.03
CA CYS A 10 7.69 9.50 3.69
C CYS A 10 8.37 9.01 4.97
N SER A 11 8.61 7.71 5.07
CA SER A 11 9.23 7.08 6.24
C SER A 11 10.06 5.90 5.80
N LEU A 12 11.23 5.72 6.41
CA LEU A 12 12.10 4.57 6.19
C LEU A 12 11.85 3.52 7.26
N ALA A 13 11.70 2.26 6.85
CA ALA A 13 11.59 1.11 7.74
C ALA A 13 12.73 0.12 7.43
N ARG A 14 13.22 -0.57 8.46
CA ARG A 14 14.33 -1.53 8.31
C ARG A 14 13.94 -2.76 7.49
N THR A 15 12.66 -3.13 7.50
CA THR A 15 12.13 -4.28 6.76
C THR A 15 10.74 -3.96 6.21
N ARG A 16 10.27 -4.78 5.27
CA ARG A 16 8.88 -4.73 4.75
C ARG A 16 7.93 -5.68 5.50
N GLY A 17 8.25 -5.98 6.75
CA GLY A 17 7.51 -6.93 7.59
C GLY A 17 6.25 -6.33 8.21
N ARG A 18 5.37 -7.21 8.72
CA ARG A 18 4.11 -6.81 9.36
C ARG A 18 4.32 -5.88 10.56
N ALA A 19 5.36 -6.10 11.35
CA ALA A 19 5.68 -5.27 12.51
C ALA A 19 5.97 -3.81 12.11
N GLU A 20 6.71 -3.62 11.02
CA GLU A 20 7.01 -2.28 10.50
C GLU A 20 5.77 -1.64 9.89
N LEU A 21 4.95 -2.39 9.14
CA LEU A 21 3.66 -1.89 8.63
C LEU A 21 2.77 -1.38 9.78
N ALA A 22 2.67 -2.14 10.87
CA ALA A 22 1.89 -1.76 12.05
C ALA A 22 2.45 -0.53 12.78
N ARG A 23 3.76 -0.27 12.71
CA ARG A 23 4.38 0.96 13.25
C ARG A 23 4.14 2.17 12.35
N LEU A 24 4.08 1.96 11.03
CA LEU A 24 3.86 3.02 10.07
C LEU A 24 2.40 3.47 10.03
N MET A 25 1.48 2.52 10.20
CA MET A 25 0.04 2.76 10.25
C MET A 25 -0.39 3.13 11.67
N SER A 26 -1.35 4.04 11.80
CA SER A 26 -2.05 4.20 13.07
C SER A 26 -2.95 2.98 13.32
N ALA A 27 -3.04 2.51 14.56
CA ALA A 27 -3.97 1.44 14.95
C ALA A 27 -5.43 1.79 14.60
N ASP A 28 -5.76 3.08 14.61
CA ASP A 28 -7.11 3.61 14.37
C ASP A 28 -7.35 4.05 12.91
N TYR A 29 -6.50 3.62 11.96
CA TYR A 29 -6.71 3.97 10.56
C TYR A 29 -7.97 3.29 10.00
N GLY A 30 -9.05 4.07 9.86
CA GLY A 30 -10.34 3.60 9.36
C GLY A 30 -10.53 3.64 7.83
N GLY A 31 -9.53 4.16 7.09
CA GLY A 31 -9.60 4.33 5.64
C GLY A 31 -9.27 3.07 4.82
N ILE A 32 -9.24 3.25 3.50
CA ILE A 32 -8.81 2.21 2.54
C ILE A 32 -7.31 2.37 2.29
N VAL A 33 -6.58 1.27 2.43
CA VAL A 33 -5.16 1.19 2.08
C VAL A 33 -5.02 0.83 0.62
N VAL A 34 -4.54 1.76 -0.20
CA VAL A 34 -4.11 1.49 -1.59
C VAL A 34 -2.61 1.20 -1.57
N SER A 35 -2.20 0.00 -1.96
CA SER A 35 -0.80 -0.46 -1.85
C SER A 35 -0.29 -1.13 -3.12
N ASP A 36 1.02 -1.38 -3.20
CA ASP A 36 1.57 -2.33 -4.18
C ASP A 36 1.11 -3.79 -3.88
N CYS A 37 1.60 -4.75 -4.67
CA CYS A 37 1.28 -6.18 -4.57
C CYS A 37 2.05 -6.93 -3.47
N HIS A 38 2.75 -6.24 -2.55
CA HIS A 38 3.57 -6.91 -1.55
C HIS A 38 2.73 -7.69 -0.51
N ARG A 39 3.17 -8.92 -0.18
CA ARG A 39 2.41 -9.88 0.66
C ARG A 39 2.06 -9.35 2.05
N VAL A 40 2.81 -8.38 2.58
CA VAL A 40 2.56 -7.80 3.91
C VAL A 40 1.15 -7.22 4.06
N TYR A 41 0.58 -6.70 2.97
CA TYR A 41 -0.77 -6.12 2.97
C TYR A 41 -1.87 -7.19 3.03
N LEU A 42 -1.53 -8.49 2.85
CA LEU A 42 -2.49 -9.57 3.03
C LEU A 42 -2.99 -9.71 4.47
N HIS A 43 -2.29 -9.11 5.44
CA HIS A 43 -2.72 -9.06 6.84
C HIS A 43 -3.81 -8.01 7.12
N LEU A 44 -4.08 -7.11 6.16
CA LEU A 44 -5.18 -6.16 6.26
C LEU A 44 -6.50 -6.83 5.83
N ASP A 45 -7.59 -6.38 6.43
CA ASP A 45 -8.95 -6.76 6.04
C ASP A 45 -9.14 -6.56 4.53
N LEU A 46 -9.74 -7.56 3.87
CA LEU A 46 -10.01 -7.55 2.44
C LEU A 46 -10.87 -6.34 2.04
N GLY A 47 -11.83 -5.93 2.89
CA GLY A 47 -12.67 -4.76 2.64
C GLY A 47 -11.93 -3.42 2.78
N LYS A 48 -10.71 -3.42 3.32
CA LYS A 48 -9.91 -2.21 3.60
C LYS A 48 -8.63 -2.12 2.78
N ARG A 49 -8.39 -3.04 1.84
CA ARG A 49 -7.19 -3.04 0.99
C ARG A 49 -7.54 -3.02 -0.49
N GLN A 50 -6.83 -2.20 -1.25
CA GLN A 50 -6.93 -2.11 -2.70
C GLN A 50 -5.53 -2.13 -3.31
N LEU A 51 -5.40 -2.75 -4.48
CA LEU A 51 -4.15 -2.70 -5.24
C LEU A 51 -4.05 -1.37 -5.98
N CYS A 52 -2.86 -0.78 -5.94
CA CYS A 52 -2.50 0.36 -6.75
C CYS A 52 -2.42 -0.06 -8.21
N TRP A 53 -3.34 0.43 -9.01
CA TRP A 53 -3.43 0.11 -10.44
C TRP A 53 -2.18 0.49 -11.21
N ALA A 54 -1.49 1.57 -10.81
CA ALA A 54 -0.24 1.98 -11.43
C ALA A 54 0.85 0.91 -11.25
N HIS A 55 1.02 0.37 -10.04
CA HIS A 55 1.97 -0.71 -9.77
C HIS A 55 1.56 -2.01 -10.47
N LEU A 56 0.27 -2.37 -10.42
CA LEU A 56 -0.22 -3.58 -11.08
C LEU A 56 0.04 -3.54 -12.60
N LYS A 57 -0.22 -2.40 -13.24
CA LYS A 57 0.07 -2.21 -14.67
C LYS A 57 1.57 -2.36 -14.95
N GLN A 58 2.42 -1.76 -14.12
CA GLN A 58 3.86 -1.85 -14.29
C GLN A 58 4.37 -3.28 -14.14
N ASP A 59 3.88 -4.03 -13.16
CA ASP A 59 4.22 -5.43 -12.96
C ASP A 59 3.82 -6.27 -14.19
N ILE A 60 2.60 -6.11 -14.70
CA ILE A 60 2.12 -6.81 -15.89
C ILE A 60 3.02 -6.52 -17.10
N LEU A 61 3.33 -5.24 -17.35
CA LEU A 61 4.20 -4.86 -18.46
C LEU A 61 5.62 -5.41 -18.30
N GLY A 62 6.14 -5.44 -17.07
CA GLY A 62 7.44 -6.02 -16.76
C GLY A 62 7.48 -7.52 -17.04
N TYR A 63 6.44 -8.26 -16.65
CA TYR A 63 6.33 -9.69 -16.97
C TYR A 63 6.30 -9.94 -18.49
N GLN A 64 5.55 -9.12 -19.25
CA GLN A 64 5.49 -9.23 -20.71
C GLN A 64 6.83 -8.98 -21.41
N GLN A 65 7.71 -8.18 -20.82
CA GLN A 65 9.05 -7.88 -21.37
C GLN A 65 10.10 -8.95 -21.02
N SER A 66 9.79 -9.84 -20.09
CA SER A 66 10.72 -10.86 -19.57
C SER A 66 10.50 -12.27 -20.15
N GLY A 67 9.45 -12.46 -20.95
CA GLY A 67 9.16 -13.68 -21.70
C GLY A 67 9.49 -13.52 -23.17
#